data_AF-A0A9W6XPB6-F1
#
_entry.id   AF-A0A9W6XPB6-F1
#
_cell.length_a   1.000
_cell.length_b   1.000
_cell.length_c   1.000
_cell.angle_alpha   90.00
_cell.angle_beta   90.00
_cell.angle_gamma   90.00
#
_symmetry.space_group_name_H-M   'P 1'
#
loop_
_entity.id
_entity.type
_entity.pdbx_description
1 polymer ?
#
loop_
_entity_poly.entity_id
_entity_poly.type
_entity_poly.pdbx_seq_one_letter_code
_entity_poly.pdbx_strand_id
1 'polypeptide(L)'
;MKASYVEDFSGAAVLDSVVLPTLEDPFQSLVIKWMELDIPFHSTSLVKNRDYVYLEGTGYVTNAKGERLGYHLLHSVNFPQTHNLPGRVRGNLSIIGFWRQIGSNTMEMYATGVMDPCDAGLVRKLVVPNMANVFLSSLRYAYCGQMRKLSFMLDKAYTDSKLHGAPNKKSVCVTCSSPIGRKLGDFGKSNSTCKLCFGFVCHACKITRKLSFVDPDLLLSQRKVTFCSACISSVTTVSSVDCARALMLKQHKFSHSSLERTLSSDGNSGEYSYVITQ
;
A
#
# COMPACT_ATOMS: atom_id res chain seq x y z
N MET A 1 4.23 -0.27 0.14
CA MET A 1 3.09 -0.12 1.08
C MET A 1 2.02 -1.22 0.96
N LYS A 2 1.65 -1.71 -0.25
CA LYS A 2 0.79 -2.90 -0.40
C LYS A 2 1.48 -4.17 0.15
N ALA A 3 2.72 -4.40 -0.28
CA ALA A 3 3.55 -5.54 0.12
C ALA A 3 3.58 -5.78 1.64
N SER A 4 3.65 -4.71 2.44
CA SER A 4 3.75 -4.81 3.90
C SER A 4 2.49 -5.32 4.60
N TYR A 5 1.37 -5.43 3.89
CA TYR A 5 0.12 -5.97 4.43
C TYR A 5 -0.29 -7.29 3.79
N VAL A 6 0.42 -7.73 2.74
CA VAL A 6 0.00 -8.82 1.86
C VAL A 6 1.04 -9.94 1.83
N GLU A 7 2.34 -9.62 1.99
CA GLU A 7 3.46 -10.58 2.09
C GLU A 7 3.49 -11.60 0.94
N ASP A 8 3.29 -11.12 -0.29
CA ASP A 8 3.09 -11.93 -1.50
C ASP A 8 4.37 -12.18 -2.32
N PHE A 9 5.46 -11.49 -2.04
CA PHE A 9 6.73 -11.61 -2.77
C PHE A 9 7.94 -11.31 -1.87
N SER A 10 9.10 -11.87 -2.21
CA SER A 10 10.37 -11.66 -1.48
C SER A 10 11.11 -10.40 -1.93
N GLY A 11 10.84 -9.92 -3.14
CA GLY A 11 11.31 -8.64 -3.66
C GLY A 11 10.35 -8.05 -4.69
N ALA A 12 10.27 -6.72 -4.78
CA ALA A 12 9.56 -6.05 -5.86
C ALA A 12 10.07 -4.63 -6.10
N ALA A 13 9.96 -4.18 -7.35
CA ALA A 13 10.29 -2.83 -7.78
C ALA A 13 9.27 -2.34 -8.82
N VAL A 14 9.01 -1.03 -8.81
CA VAL A 14 8.35 -0.34 -9.94
C VAL A 14 9.45 0.04 -10.92
N LEU A 15 9.33 -0.40 -12.16
CA LEU A 15 10.31 -0.12 -13.21
C LEU A 15 9.94 1.12 -14.01
N ASP A 16 8.66 1.25 -14.38
CA ASP A 16 8.17 2.38 -15.14
C ASP A 16 6.65 2.57 -14.97
N SER A 17 6.14 3.77 -15.23
CA SER A 17 4.71 4.10 -15.20
C SER A 17 4.23 4.51 -16.60
N VAL A 18 3.40 3.67 -17.20
CA VAL A 18 2.86 3.89 -18.56
C VAL A 18 1.61 4.78 -18.51
N VAL A 19 0.71 4.49 -17.57
CA VAL A 19 -0.49 5.30 -17.31
C VAL A 19 -0.53 5.63 -15.82
N LEU A 20 -0.47 6.94 -15.53
CA LEU A 20 -0.58 7.46 -14.18
C LEU A 20 -2.07 7.68 -13.81
N PRO A 21 -2.45 7.48 -12.53
CA PRO A 21 -3.77 7.85 -12.04
C PRO A 21 -4.05 9.34 -12.24
N THR A 22 -5.31 9.67 -12.50
CA THR A 22 -5.80 11.06 -12.60
C THR A 22 -6.77 11.37 -11.46
N LEU A 23 -7.16 12.65 -11.30
CA LEU A 23 -8.18 12.99 -10.30
C LEU A 23 -9.53 12.38 -10.66
N GLU A 24 -9.83 12.27 -11.94
CA GLU A 24 -11.05 11.66 -12.48
C GLU A 24 -11.05 10.16 -12.19
N ASP A 25 -9.94 9.49 -12.51
CA ASP A 25 -9.74 8.05 -12.41
C ASP A 25 -8.58 7.67 -11.48
N PRO A 26 -8.71 7.86 -10.15
CA PRO A 26 -7.59 7.76 -9.20
C PRO A 26 -7.13 6.33 -8.91
N PHE A 27 -7.83 5.34 -9.44
CA PHE A 27 -7.46 3.92 -9.33
C PHE A 27 -7.02 3.32 -10.67
N GLN A 28 -7.14 4.08 -11.75
CA GLN A 28 -6.70 3.66 -13.07
C GLN A 28 -5.18 3.81 -13.15
N SER A 29 -4.47 2.70 -13.35
CA SER A 29 -3.03 2.77 -13.57
C SER A 29 -2.55 1.63 -14.46
N LEU A 30 -1.42 1.87 -15.12
CA LEU A 30 -0.71 0.86 -15.90
C LEU A 30 0.79 1.04 -15.64
N VAL A 31 1.40 0.06 -14.98
CA VAL A 31 2.74 0.19 -14.42
C VAL A 31 3.57 -1.04 -14.76
N ILE A 32 4.80 -0.87 -15.21
CA ILE A 32 5.73 -1.99 -15.39
C ILE A 32 6.45 -2.24 -14.07
N LYS A 33 6.45 -3.49 -13.63
CA LYS A 33 7.00 -3.92 -12.36
C LYS A 33 7.89 -5.14 -12.51
N TRP A 34 8.78 -5.28 -11.54
CA TRP A 34 9.54 -6.49 -11.29
C TRP A 34 9.12 -7.09 -9.94
N MET A 35 9.06 -8.41 -9.85
CA MET A 35 8.91 -9.11 -8.57
C MET A 35 9.73 -10.40 -8.55
N GLU A 36 10.08 -10.83 -7.34
CA GLU A 36 10.74 -12.10 -7.06
C GLU A 36 9.87 -12.96 -6.15
N LEU A 37 9.74 -14.23 -6.49
CA LEU A 37 9.01 -15.22 -5.72
C LEU A 37 9.97 -16.32 -5.26
N ASP A 38 10.13 -16.47 -3.96
CA ASP A 38 10.96 -17.50 -3.36
C ASP A 38 10.43 -18.90 -3.68
N ILE A 39 11.23 -19.69 -4.38
CA ILE A 39 10.92 -21.10 -4.64
C ILE A 39 11.58 -21.97 -3.56
N PRO A 40 10.87 -22.97 -2.99
CA PRO A 40 11.49 -23.93 -2.08
C PRO A 40 12.84 -24.44 -2.61
N PHE A 41 13.82 -24.55 -1.71
CA PHE A 41 15.20 -24.95 -2.01
C PHE A 41 16.03 -23.95 -2.83
N HIS A 42 15.59 -22.69 -3.01
CA HIS A 42 16.41 -21.69 -3.70
C HIS A 42 17.76 -21.42 -3.00
N SER A 43 17.85 -21.67 -1.69
CA SER A 43 19.07 -21.50 -0.89
C SER A 43 20.06 -22.66 -1.00
N THR A 44 19.69 -23.80 -1.60
CA THR A 44 20.54 -25.00 -1.66
C THR A 44 21.38 -25.09 -2.94
N SER A 45 21.39 -24.05 -3.77
CA SER A 45 21.99 -24.01 -5.13
C SER A 45 21.41 -25.02 -6.14
N LEU A 46 20.49 -25.90 -5.72
CA LEU A 46 19.84 -26.90 -6.59
C LEU A 46 18.72 -26.28 -7.44
N VAL A 47 18.11 -25.20 -6.96
CA VAL A 47 16.97 -24.54 -7.59
C VAL A 47 17.27 -23.05 -7.66
N LYS A 48 17.11 -22.44 -8.84
CA LYS A 48 17.23 -20.98 -8.99
C LYS A 48 15.95 -20.28 -8.54
N ASN A 49 16.07 -19.04 -8.07
CA ASN A 49 14.86 -18.26 -7.72
C ASN A 49 14.12 -17.79 -8.98
N ARG A 50 12.84 -17.43 -8.85
CA ARG A 50 12.01 -16.97 -9.99
C ARG A 50 11.72 -15.50 -9.88
N ASP A 51 12.02 -14.78 -10.96
CA ASP A 51 11.67 -13.39 -11.12
C ASP A 51 10.70 -13.20 -12.29
N TYR A 52 9.95 -12.10 -12.25
CA TYR A 52 8.95 -11.77 -13.25
C TYR A 52 9.04 -10.27 -13.54
N VAL A 53 9.01 -9.92 -14.82
CA VAL A 53 8.77 -8.55 -15.27
C VAL A 53 7.41 -8.51 -15.95
N TYR A 54 6.53 -7.65 -15.45
CA TYR A 54 5.13 -7.65 -15.84
C TYR A 54 4.54 -6.24 -15.84
N LEU A 55 3.56 -6.07 -16.71
CA LEU A 55 2.63 -4.96 -16.69
C LEU A 55 1.58 -5.24 -15.61
N GLU A 56 1.38 -4.29 -14.69
CA GLU A 56 0.28 -4.26 -13.73
C GLU A 56 -0.74 -3.21 -14.17
N GLY A 57 -1.96 -3.65 -14.47
CA GLY A 57 -3.10 -2.77 -14.73
C GLY A 57 -4.08 -2.80 -13.56
N THR A 58 -4.53 -1.64 -13.10
CA THR A 58 -5.59 -1.52 -12.09
C THR A 58 -6.65 -0.53 -12.54
N GLY A 59 -7.87 -0.71 -12.04
CA GLY A 59 -8.96 0.23 -12.28
C GLY A 59 -10.29 -0.35 -11.84
N TYR A 60 -11.36 0.30 -12.25
CA TYR A 60 -12.69 -0.26 -12.15
C TYR A 60 -13.51 0.14 -13.37
N VAL A 61 -14.43 -0.71 -13.76
CA VAL A 61 -15.34 -0.51 -14.89
C VAL A 61 -16.78 -0.71 -14.43
N THR A 62 -17.72 -0.17 -15.19
CA THR A 62 -19.15 -0.44 -15.00
C THR A 62 -19.61 -1.32 -16.15
N ASN A 63 -20.23 -2.45 -15.84
CA ASN A 63 -20.76 -3.34 -16.87
C ASN A 63 -22.10 -2.82 -17.44
N ALA A 64 -22.63 -3.50 -18.46
CA ALA A 64 -23.91 -3.15 -19.09
C ALA A 64 -25.12 -3.18 -18.13
N LYS A 65 -25.00 -3.85 -16.98
CA LYS A 65 -26.03 -3.91 -15.93
C LYS A 65 -25.89 -2.79 -14.88
N GLY A 66 -24.90 -1.91 -15.02
CA GLY A 66 -24.60 -0.87 -14.05
C GLY A 66 -23.81 -1.34 -12.83
N GLU A 67 -23.33 -2.59 -12.82
CA GLU A 67 -22.53 -3.12 -11.71
C GLU A 67 -21.07 -2.64 -11.81
N ARG A 68 -20.51 -2.19 -10.68
CA ARG A 68 -19.11 -1.78 -10.59
C ARG A 68 -18.20 -2.99 -10.36
N LEU A 69 -17.18 -3.10 -11.20
CA LEU A 69 -16.18 -4.17 -11.19
C LEU A 69 -14.79 -3.55 -11.06
N GLY A 70 -14.13 -3.75 -9.92
CA GLY A 70 -12.69 -3.50 -9.81
C GLY A 70 -11.93 -4.56 -10.59
N TYR A 71 -10.83 -4.20 -11.25
CA TYR A 71 -9.96 -5.17 -11.93
C TYR A 71 -8.49 -4.99 -11.50
N HIS A 72 -7.75 -6.09 -11.56
CA HIS A 72 -6.31 -6.13 -11.39
C HIS A 72 -5.72 -7.14 -12.39
N LEU A 73 -4.95 -6.64 -13.34
CA LEU A 73 -4.30 -7.41 -14.40
C LEU A 73 -2.80 -7.44 -14.13
N LEU A 74 -2.20 -8.62 -14.23
CA LEU A 74 -0.75 -8.78 -14.32
C LEU A 74 -0.44 -9.57 -15.59
N HIS A 75 0.44 -9.06 -16.43
CA HIS A 75 0.84 -9.76 -17.66
C HIS A 75 2.34 -9.57 -17.91
N SER A 76 3.07 -10.66 -18.09
CA SER A 76 4.52 -10.59 -18.33
C SER A 76 4.84 -9.86 -19.63
N VAL A 77 5.91 -9.07 -19.60
CA VAL A 77 6.39 -8.30 -20.74
C VAL A 77 7.89 -8.47 -20.89
N ASN A 78 8.39 -8.38 -22.12
CA ASN A 78 9.81 -8.54 -22.42
C ASN A 78 10.26 -7.49 -23.44
N PHE A 79 11.30 -6.74 -23.10
CA PHE A 79 11.91 -5.72 -23.95
C PHE A 79 13.41 -5.59 -23.61
N PRO A 80 14.26 -4.96 -24.45
CA PRO A 80 15.71 -5.00 -24.28
C PRO A 80 16.24 -4.59 -22.89
N GLN A 81 15.55 -3.67 -22.23
CA GLN A 81 15.90 -3.16 -20.90
C GLN A 81 15.61 -4.18 -19.77
N THR A 82 14.82 -5.23 -20.02
CA THR A 82 14.40 -6.24 -19.02
C THR A 82 15.26 -7.50 -19.07
N HIS A 83 16.58 -7.32 -19.15
CA HIS A 83 17.54 -8.42 -19.23
C HIS A 83 17.43 -9.41 -18.05
N ASN A 84 17.92 -10.63 -18.26
CA ASN A 84 17.91 -11.66 -17.23
C ASN A 84 18.89 -11.31 -16.11
N LEU A 85 18.46 -11.48 -14.87
CA LEU A 85 19.29 -11.23 -13.69
C LEU A 85 20.05 -12.52 -13.30
N PRO A 86 21.31 -12.40 -12.83
CA PRO A 86 22.07 -13.55 -12.36
C PRO A 86 21.40 -14.23 -11.15
N GLY A 87 21.53 -15.55 -11.07
CA GLY A 87 20.96 -16.37 -9.98
C GLY A 87 19.46 -16.63 -10.06
N ARG A 88 18.78 -16.13 -11.11
CA ARG A 88 17.33 -16.25 -11.30
C ARG A 88 16.98 -16.89 -12.64
N VAL A 89 15.75 -17.37 -12.73
CA VAL A 89 15.10 -17.77 -13.98
C VAL A 89 13.87 -16.89 -14.16
N ARG A 90 13.81 -16.18 -15.29
CA ARG A 90 12.66 -15.35 -15.66
C ARG A 90 11.47 -16.23 -16.00
N GLY A 91 10.44 -16.17 -15.16
CA GLY A 91 9.16 -16.80 -15.43
C GLY A 91 8.22 -15.88 -16.20
N ASN A 92 7.12 -16.45 -16.68
CA ASN A 92 6.00 -15.74 -17.28
C ASN A 92 4.74 -15.93 -16.45
N LEU A 93 3.89 -14.92 -16.44
CA LEU A 93 2.57 -14.96 -15.84
C LEU A 93 1.56 -14.14 -16.63
N SER A 94 0.30 -14.54 -16.53
CA SER A 94 -0.84 -13.75 -16.95
C SER A 94 -1.98 -14.02 -15.98
N ILE A 95 -2.34 -13.03 -15.17
CA ILE A 95 -3.34 -13.14 -14.10
C ILE A 95 -4.32 -11.99 -14.24
N ILE A 96 -5.61 -12.29 -14.09
CA ILE A 96 -6.64 -11.27 -13.96
C ILE A 96 -7.54 -11.57 -12.76
N GLY A 97 -7.78 -10.53 -11.96
CA GLY A 97 -8.72 -10.54 -10.85
C GLY A 97 -9.80 -9.48 -11.05
N PHE A 98 -11.04 -9.84 -10.71
CA PHE A 98 -12.19 -8.96 -10.68
C PHE A 98 -12.82 -8.96 -9.28
N TRP A 99 -13.26 -7.79 -8.84
CA TRP A 99 -14.04 -7.62 -7.62
C TRP A 99 -15.37 -6.98 -7.95
N ARG A 100 -16.45 -7.71 -7.70
CA ARG A 100 -17.82 -7.23 -7.89
C ARG A 100 -18.43 -6.85 -6.55
N GLN A 101 -18.93 -5.64 -6.45
CA GLN A 101 -19.68 -5.24 -5.27
C GLN A 101 -21.10 -5.84 -5.31
N ILE A 102 -21.44 -6.65 -4.31
CA ILE A 102 -22.76 -7.29 -4.18
C ILE A 102 -23.57 -6.77 -2.98
N GLY A 103 -22.97 -5.91 -2.15
CA GLY A 103 -23.62 -5.28 -1.01
C GLY A 103 -22.84 -4.08 -0.48
N SER A 104 -23.32 -3.48 0.62
CA SER A 104 -22.72 -2.28 1.22
C SER A 104 -21.30 -2.50 1.77
N ASN A 105 -20.96 -3.72 2.19
CA ASN A 105 -19.62 -4.07 2.65
C ASN A 105 -19.20 -5.49 2.21
N THR A 106 -19.79 -5.97 1.12
CA THR A 106 -19.58 -7.33 0.61
C THR A 106 -19.21 -7.27 -0.86
N MET A 107 -18.14 -7.97 -1.22
CA MET A 107 -17.67 -8.09 -2.59
C MET A 107 -17.40 -9.56 -2.89
N GLU A 108 -17.70 -9.96 -4.12
CA GLU A 108 -17.24 -11.24 -4.67
C GLU A 108 -15.96 -11.02 -5.44
N MET A 109 -15.04 -11.98 -5.35
CA MET A 109 -13.81 -11.97 -6.10
C MET A 109 -13.80 -13.15 -7.06
N TYR A 110 -13.49 -12.88 -8.33
CA TYR A 110 -13.12 -13.89 -9.31
C TYR A 110 -11.68 -13.61 -9.74
N ALA A 111 -10.83 -14.64 -9.75
CA ALA A 111 -9.50 -14.50 -10.31
C ALA A 111 -9.09 -15.79 -11.03
N THR A 112 -8.33 -15.60 -12.11
CA THR A 112 -7.78 -16.69 -12.90
C THR A 112 -6.44 -16.26 -13.46
N GLY A 113 -5.61 -17.23 -13.82
CA GLY A 113 -4.35 -16.93 -14.43
C GLY A 113 -3.50 -18.16 -14.68
N VAL A 114 -2.39 -17.91 -15.36
CA VAL A 114 -1.34 -18.87 -15.65
C VAL A 114 -0.03 -18.33 -15.13
N MET A 115 0.80 -19.22 -14.60
CA MET A 115 2.16 -18.93 -14.18
C MET A 115 3.06 -20.05 -14.71
N ASP A 116 3.97 -19.69 -15.60
CA ASP A 116 4.98 -20.57 -16.14
C ASP A 116 6.34 -20.21 -15.51
N PRO A 117 6.93 -21.09 -14.68
CA PRO A 117 8.25 -20.86 -14.12
C PRO A 117 9.38 -21.04 -15.14
N CYS A 118 9.05 -21.30 -16.40
CA CYS A 118 9.94 -21.48 -17.55
C CYS A 118 11.07 -22.47 -17.25
N ASP A 119 10.67 -23.65 -16.76
CA ASP A 119 11.57 -24.75 -16.42
C ASP A 119 10.92 -26.11 -16.71
N ALA A 120 11.72 -27.07 -17.17
CA ALA A 120 11.26 -28.39 -17.58
C ALA A 120 11.42 -29.40 -16.42
N GLY A 121 10.47 -29.43 -15.47
CA GLY A 121 10.45 -30.51 -14.48
C GLY A 121 9.79 -30.20 -13.13
N LEU A 122 10.42 -30.70 -12.06
CA LEU A 122 9.90 -30.74 -10.68
C LEU A 122 9.54 -29.36 -10.12
N VAL A 123 10.21 -28.30 -10.57
CA VAL A 123 9.95 -26.91 -10.16
C VAL A 123 8.51 -26.51 -10.42
N ARG A 124 7.88 -26.99 -11.50
CA ARG A 124 6.48 -26.65 -11.79
C ARG A 124 5.55 -26.99 -10.62
N LYS A 125 5.83 -28.09 -9.90
CA LYS A 125 5.07 -28.48 -8.70
C LYS A 125 5.39 -27.58 -7.50
N LEU A 126 6.61 -27.08 -7.40
CA LEU A 126 7.05 -26.20 -6.31
C LEU A 126 6.47 -24.77 -6.42
N VAL A 127 6.02 -24.36 -7.61
CA VAL A 127 5.46 -23.01 -7.87
C VAL A 127 3.98 -22.92 -7.51
N VAL A 128 3.26 -24.04 -7.53
CA VAL A 128 1.81 -24.07 -7.28
C VAL A 128 1.41 -23.42 -5.95
N PRO A 129 2.09 -23.68 -4.81
CA PRO A 129 1.79 -22.97 -3.56
C PRO A 129 1.99 -21.46 -3.64
N ASN A 130 3.02 -20.99 -4.35
CA ASN A 130 3.25 -19.55 -4.55
C ASN A 130 2.14 -18.91 -5.38
N MET A 131 1.72 -19.58 -6.45
CA MET A 131 0.58 -19.14 -7.25
C MET A 131 -0.70 -19.06 -6.41
N ALA A 132 -0.98 -20.07 -5.58
CA ALA A 132 -2.13 -20.07 -4.67
C ALA A 132 -2.04 -18.91 -3.66
N ASN A 133 -0.86 -18.65 -3.10
CA ASN A 133 -0.63 -17.53 -2.19
C ASN A 133 -0.90 -16.17 -2.87
N VAL A 134 -0.47 -15.97 -4.12
CA VAL A 134 -0.76 -14.74 -4.88
C VAL A 134 -2.28 -14.52 -5.02
N PHE A 135 -3.04 -15.59 -5.29
CA PHE A 135 -4.51 -15.50 -5.35
C PHE A 135 -5.19 -15.33 -3.99
N LEU A 136 -4.65 -15.90 -2.91
CA LEU A 136 -5.23 -15.74 -1.58
C LEU A 136 -4.90 -14.38 -0.97
N SER A 137 -3.72 -13.84 -1.28
CA SER A 137 -3.24 -12.56 -0.76
C SER A 137 -4.12 -11.40 -1.24
N SER A 138 -4.74 -11.53 -2.41
CA SER A 138 -5.65 -10.54 -2.98
C SER A 138 -6.95 -10.37 -2.18
N LEU A 139 -7.34 -11.36 -1.38
CA LEU A 139 -8.44 -11.23 -0.40
C LEU A 139 -8.13 -10.18 0.68
N ARG A 140 -6.84 -9.88 0.91
CA ARG A 140 -6.40 -8.88 1.90
C ARG A 140 -6.40 -7.45 1.34
N TYR A 141 -6.74 -7.22 0.07
CA TYR A 141 -6.69 -5.88 -0.53
C TYR A 141 -7.69 -4.91 0.09
N ALA A 142 -8.88 -5.40 0.49
CA ALA A 142 -9.84 -4.60 1.24
C ALA A 142 -9.23 -4.09 2.55
N TYR A 143 -8.53 -4.97 3.29
CA TYR A 143 -7.81 -4.58 4.51
C TYR A 143 -6.72 -3.54 4.24
N CYS A 144 -5.94 -3.71 3.16
CA CYS A 144 -4.94 -2.72 2.73
C CYS A 144 -5.56 -1.35 2.45
N GLY A 145 -6.71 -1.33 1.78
CA GLY A 145 -7.49 -0.12 1.54
C GLY A 145 -7.90 0.56 2.84
N GLN A 146 -8.40 -0.20 3.82
CA GLN A 146 -8.74 0.33 5.15
C GLN A 146 -7.52 0.90 5.89
N MET A 147 -6.36 0.24 5.82
CA MET A 147 -5.13 0.77 6.44
C MET A 147 -4.67 2.07 5.76
N ARG A 148 -4.81 2.18 4.43
CA ARG A 148 -4.53 3.42 3.70
C ARG A 148 -5.46 4.56 4.11
N LYS A 149 -6.78 4.30 4.24
CA LYS A 149 -7.74 5.28 4.74
C LYS A 149 -7.40 5.72 6.16
N LEU A 150 -7.03 4.78 7.04
CA LEU A 150 -6.60 5.10 8.41
C LEU A 150 -5.37 6.01 8.41
N SER A 151 -4.34 5.68 7.63
CA SER A 151 -3.13 6.51 7.54
C SER A 151 -3.44 7.91 7.02
N PHE A 152 -4.30 8.04 6.00
CA PHE A 152 -4.74 9.35 5.51
C PHE A 152 -5.49 10.17 6.57
N MET A 153 -6.46 9.56 7.25
CA MET A 153 -7.24 10.22 8.29
C MET A 153 -6.37 10.63 9.49
N LEU A 154 -5.36 9.82 9.84
CA LEU A 154 -4.39 10.17 10.87
C LEU A 154 -3.59 11.40 10.48
N ASP A 155 -3.02 11.41 9.28
CA ASP A 155 -2.24 12.53 8.78
C ASP A 155 -3.05 13.84 8.78
N LYS A 156 -4.32 13.76 8.35
CA LYS A 156 -5.26 14.88 8.42
C LYS A 156 -5.49 15.35 9.86
N ALA A 157 -5.79 14.44 10.79
CA ALA A 157 -6.04 14.77 12.20
C ALA A 157 -4.81 15.34 12.91
N TYR A 158 -3.61 14.82 12.61
CA TYR A 158 -2.36 15.36 13.14
C TYR A 158 -2.04 16.75 12.59
N THR A 159 -2.28 16.98 11.29
CA THR A 159 -2.09 18.30 10.69
C THR A 159 -3.04 19.32 11.31
N ASP A 160 -4.32 18.96 11.46
CA ASP A 160 -5.32 19.80 12.11
C ASP A 160 -4.96 20.11 13.56
N SER A 161 -4.54 19.10 14.33
CA SER A 161 -4.10 19.29 15.72
C SER A 161 -2.84 20.15 15.87
N LYS A 162 -1.95 20.20 14.87
CA LYS A 162 -0.79 21.10 14.89
C LYS A 162 -1.18 22.55 14.67
N LEU A 163 -2.24 22.79 13.89
CA LEU A 163 -2.74 24.13 13.57
C LEU A 163 -3.65 24.67 14.69
N HIS A 164 -4.53 23.84 15.23
CA HIS A 164 -5.58 24.25 16.16
C HIS A 164 -5.37 23.78 17.60
N GLY A 165 -4.33 22.99 17.87
CA GLY A 165 -4.11 22.34 19.15
C GLY A 165 -4.93 21.06 19.33
N ALA A 166 -4.48 20.17 20.22
CA ALA A 166 -5.23 18.95 20.53
C ALA A 166 -6.45 19.30 21.40
N PRO A 167 -7.64 18.72 21.14
CA PRO A 167 -8.82 18.96 21.97
C PRO A 167 -8.57 18.57 23.43
N ASN A 168 -8.90 19.46 24.37
CA ASN A 168 -8.84 19.13 25.80
C ASN A 168 -10.01 18.18 26.14
N LYS A 169 -9.71 16.87 26.27
CA LYS A 169 -10.72 15.83 26.54
C LYS A 169 -10.70 15.46 28.02
N LYS A 170 -11.90 15.31 28.62
CA LYS A 170 -12.09 14.76 29.96
C LYS A 170 -11.39 13.40 30.09
N SER A 171 -10.89 13.06 31.27
CA SER A 171 -10.23 11.77 31.56
C SER A 171 -11.25 10.62 31.69
N VAL A 172 -12.02 10.39 30.64
CA VAL A 172 -13.02 9.31 30.51
C VAL A 172 -12.84 8.63 29.16
N CYS A 173 -13.16 7.34 29.09
CA CYS A 173 -13.09 6.58 27.85
C CYS A 173 -14.09 7.14 26.84
N VAL A 174 -13.64 7.49 25.63
CA VAL A 174 -14.52 8.02 24.57
C VAL A 174 -15.52 7.01 24.02
N THR A 175 -15.35 5.72 24.33
CA THR A 175 -16.26 4.65 23.87
C THR A 175 -17.29 4.27 24.92
N CYS A 176 -16.87 4.03 26.17
CA CYS A 176 -17.75 3.52 27.23
C CYS A 176 -17.97 4.49 28.39
N SER A 177 -17.42 5.70 28.31
CA SER A 177 -17.50 6.75 29.35
C SER A 177 -16.91 6.37 30.71
N SER A 178 -16.31 5.18 30.87
CA SER A 178 -15.66 4.77 32.11
C SER A 178 -14.51 5.74 32.46
N PRO A 179 -14.38 6.15 33.74
CA PRO A 179 -13.28 6.99 34.18
C PRO A 179 -11.91 6.39 33.85
N ILE A 180 -11.02 7.21 33.30
CA ILE A 180 -9.62 6.85 33.02
C ILE A 180 -8.83 7.40 34.21
N GLY A 181 -8.69 6.58 35.25
CA GLY A 181 -7.93 6.93 36.45
C GLY A 181 -6.47 6.51 36.34
N ARG A 182 -5.55 7.36 36.80
CA ARG A 182 -4.26 6.86 37.33
C ARG A 182 -4.56 6.31 38.72
N LYS A 183 -4.49 4.99 38.92
CA LYS A 183 -4.43 4.47 40.29
C LYS A 183 -3.08 4.88 40.88
N LEU A 184 -3.08 5.36 42.12
CA LEU A 184 -1.86 5.66 42.86
C LEU A 184 -0.98 4.39 42.89
N GLY A 185 0.23 4.44 42.33
CA GLY A 185 1.15 3.30 42.23
C GLY A 185 1.29 2.66 40.83
N ASP A 186 0.45 3.01 39.84
CA ASP A 186 0.58 2.47 38.46
C ASP A 186 1.47 3.40 37.61
N PHE A 187 2.79 3.36 37.84
CA PHE A 187 3.79 4.17 37.12
C PHE A 187 4.07 3.66 35.68
N GLY A 188 3.44 2.56 35.25
CA GLY A 188 3.77 1.87 34.00
C GLY A 188 2.73 1.95 32.88
N LYS A 189 1.46 2.27 33.16
CA LYS A 189 0.41 2.27 32.13
C LYS A 189 0.18 3.67 31.58
N SER A 190 0.84 3.99 30.47
CA SER A 190 0.45 5.15 29.66
C SER A 190 -1.04 5.02 29.30
N ASN A 191 -1.85 6.02 29.67
CA ASN A 191 -3.24 6.06 29.27
C ASN A 191 -3.31 6.03 27.74
N SER A 192 -3.91 4.99 27.16
CA SER A 192 -4.01 4.89 25.71
C SER A 192 -4.98 5.93 25.17
N THR A 193 -4.52 6.73 24.21
CA THR A 193 -5.34 7.70 23.49
C THR A 193 -5.62 7.23 22.07
N CYS A 194 -6.82 7.47 21.57
CA CYS A 194 -7.14 7.31 20.15
C CYS A 194 -6.36 8.36 19.35
N LYS A 195 -5.59 7.94 18.35
CA LYS A 195 -4.78 8.86 17.55
C LYS A 195 -5.55 9.66 16.48
N LEU A 196 -6.86 9.43 16.35
CA LEU A 196 -7.73 10.21 15.47
C LEU A 196 -8.48 11.32 16.21
N CYS A 197 -9.17 10.99 17.31
CA CYS A 197 -9.95 11.97 18.07
C CYS A 197 -9.23 12.52 19.32
N PHE A 198 -8.01 12.04 19.60
CA PHE A 198 -7.17 12.39 20.75
C PHE A 198 -7.75 12.07 22.13
N GLY A 199 -8.94 11.46 22.19
CA GLY A 199 -9.57 11.08 23.45
C GLY A 199 -9.01 9.80 24.06
N PHE A 200 -9.20 9.65 25.37
CA PHE A 200 -8.76 8.47 26.10
C PHE A 200 -9.58 7.23 25.77
N VAL A 201 -8.93 6.07 25.78
CA VAL A 201 -9.56 4.77 25.53
C VAL A 201 -9.10 3.80 26.61
N CYS A 202 -10.04 3.12 27.27
CA CYS A 202 -9.71 2.09 28.25
C CYS A 202 -9.15 0.82 27.57
N HIS A 203 -8.57 -0.09 28.35
CA HIS A 203 -7.99 -1.32 27.81
C HIS A 203 -9.00 -2.18 27.03
N ALA A 204 -10.26 -2.25 27.50
CA ALA A 204 -11.32 -3.03 26.87
C ALA A 204 -11.82 -2.41 25.54
N CYS A 205 -11.76 -1.08 25.39
CA CYS A 205 -12.22 -0.38 24.19
C CYS A 205 -11.10 -0.07 23.19
N LYS A 206 -9.84 -0.37 23.54
CA LYS A 206 -8.66 -0.07 22.72
C LYS A 206 -8.64 -0.98 21.49
N ILE A 207 -8.71 -0.38 20.31
CA ILE A 207 -8.48 -1.08 19.04
C ILE A 207 -7.08 -0.72 18.54
N THR A 208 -6.23 -1.73 18.33
CA THR A 208 -4.88 -1.52 17.78
C THR A 208 -4.83 -1.97 16.32
N ARG A 209 -4.25 -1.15 15.45
CA ARG A 209 -3.92 -1.51 14.06
C ARG A 209 -2.44 -1.26 13.80
N LYS A 210 -1.81 -2.14 13.02
CA LYS A 210 -0.46 -1.93 12.51
C LYS A 210 -0.57 -1.10 11.23
N LEU A 211 0.03 0.08 11.23
CA LEU A 211 0.10 0.93 10.05
C LEU A 211 1.54 1.06 9.59
N SER A 212 1.72 1.04 8.28
CA SER A 212 3.00 1.21 7.60
C SER A 212 3.22 2.68 7.27
N PHE A 213 4.39 3.19 7.63
CA PHE A 213 4.84 4.56 7.38
C PHE A 213 6.17 4.52 6.62
N VAL A 214 6.38 5.50 5.74
CA VAL A 214 7.69 5.72 5.13
C VAL A 214 8.44 6.67 6.05
N ASP A 215 9.57 6.21 6.58
CA ASP A 215 10.43 6.99 7.44
C ASP A 215 11.37 7.91 6.63
N PRO A 216 12.03 8.90 7.25
CA PRO A 216 12.92 9.84 6.55
C PRO A 216 14.09 9.17 5.80
N ASP A 217 14.48 7.98 6.24
CA ASP A 217 15.46 7.10 5.58
C ASP A 217 14.89 6.35 4.36
N LEU A 218 13.64 6.65 3.99
CA LEU A 218 12.86 6.01 2.92
C LEU A 218 12.55 4.53 3.17
N LEU A 219 12.81 4.04 4.38
CA LEU A 219 12.44 2.69 4.79
C LEU A 219 11.00 2.65 5.26
N LEU A 220 10.40 1.46 5.15
CA LEU A 220 9.03 1.24 5.58
C LEU A 220 9.02 0.65 6.99
N SER A 221 8.46 1.36 7.96
CA SER A 221 8.27 0.85 9.32
C SER A 221 6.79 0.61 9.64
N GLN A 222 6.52 -0.45 10.41
CA GLN A 222 5.19 -0.72 10.94
C GLN A 222 5.08 -0.31 12.40
N ARG A 223 4.08 0.52 12.70
CA ARG A 223 3.82 0.99 14.06
C ARG A 223 2.42 0.59 14.50
N LYS A 224 2.30 0.17 15.76
CA LYS A 224 1.00 -0.10 16.40
C LYS A 224 0.35 1.22 16.78
N VAL A 225 -0.82 1.50 16.22
CA VAL A 225 -1.58 2.73 16.48
C VAL A 225 -2.91 2.38 17.15
N THR A 226 -3.28 3.16 18.16
CA THR A 226 -4.50 2.96 18.95
C THR A 226 -5.65 3.83 18.46
N PHE A 227 -6.84 3.24 18.38
CA PHE A 227 -8.08 3.86 17.96
C PHE A 227 -9.24 3.47 18.88
N CYS A 228 -10.28 4.30 18.93
CA CYS A 228 -11.59 3.93 19.48
C CYS A 228 -12.48 3.33 18.37
N SER A 229 -13.54 2.61 18.77
CA SER A 229 -14.49 1.98 17.83
C SER A 229 -15.18 2.98 16.90
N ALA A 230 -15.56 4.16 17.41
CA ALA A 230 -16.22 5.20 16.62
C ALA A 230 -15.32 5.69 15.47
N CYS A 231 -14.04 5.96 15.74
CA CYS A 231 -13.10 6.40 14.72
C CYS A 231 -12.74 5.28 13.72
N ILE A 232 -12.70 4.02 14.13
CA ILE A 232 -12.52 2.90 13.19
C ILE A 232 -13.73 2.81 12.26
N SER A 233 -14.94 2.95 12.80
CA SER A 233 -16.18 2.87 12.03
C SER A 233 -16.30 4.04 11.06
N SER A 234 -15.94 5.26 11.48
CA SER A 234 -15.95 6.42 10.57
C SER A 234 -14.99 6.24 9.40
N VAL A 235 -13.84 5.60 9.60
CA VAL A 235 -12.88 5.35 8.51
C VAL A 235 -13.46 4.41 7.45
N THR A 236 -14.28 3.43 7.84
CA THR A 236 -14.92 2.52 6.87
C THR A 236 -15.91 3.21 5.95
N THR A 237 -16.51 4.32 6.38
CA THR A 237 -17.49 5.09 5.60
C THR A 237 -16.87 6.19 4.75
N VAL A 238 -15.59 6.53 4.96
CA VAL A 238 -14.90 7.51 4.12
C VAL A 238 -14.78 7.01 2.68
N SER A 239 -15.09 7.86 1.72
CA SER A 239 -14.92 7.61 0.29
C SER A 239 -13.47 7.27 -0.05
N SER A 240 -13.25 6.09 -0.63
CA SER A 240 -11.92 5.68 -1.10
C SER A 240 -11.40 6.61 -2.20
N VAL A 241 -12.30 7.09 -3.06
CA VAL A 241 -12.00 7.97 -4.19
C VAL A 241 -11.48 9.31 -3.67
N ASP A 242 -12.15 9.91 -2.69
CA ASP A 242 -11.76 11.21 -2.15
C ASP A 242 -10.44 11.13 -1.38
N CYS A 243 -10.23 10.05 -0.63
CA CYS A 243 -8.92 9.76 -0.02
C CYS A 243 -7.81 9.69 -1.07
N ALA A 244 -8.04 8.98 -2.19
CA ALA A 244 -7.04 8.83 -3.24
C ALA A 244 -6.72 10.17 -3.90
N ARG A 245 -7.75 10.94 -4.30
CA ARG A 245 -7.61 12.30 -4.85
C ARG A 245 -6.83 13.22 -3.92
N ALA A 246 -7.19 13.24 -2.64
CA ALA A 246 -6.52 14.08 -1.65
C ALA A 246 -5.04 13.70 -1.48
N LEU A 247 -4.70 12.41 -1.50
CA LEU A 247 -3.32 11.94 -1.45
C LEU A 247 -2.54 12.37 -2.70
N MET A 248 -3.14 12.29 -3.88
CA MET A 248 -2.52 12.75 -5.13
C MET A 248 -2.22 14.24 -5.09
N LEU A 249 -3.20 15.06 -4.69
CA LEU A 249 -3.01 16.50 -4.53
C LEU A 249 -1.91 16.85 -3.53
N LYS A 250 -1.79 16.07 -2.44
CA LYS A 250 -0.69 16.23 -1.47
C LYS A 250 0.66 15.92 -2.13
N GLN A 251 0.78 14.81 -2.85
CA GLN A 251 2.02 14.44 -3.54
C GLN A 251 2.45 15.48 -4.58
N HIS A 252 1.53 15.99 -5.40
CA HIS A 252 1.83 17.06 -6.36
C HIS A 252 2.39 18.31 -5.67
N LYS A 253 1.83 18.71 -4.53
CA LYS A 253 2.36 19.83 -3.73
C LYS A 253 3.76 19.55 -3.19
N PHE A 254 4.07 18.32 -2.78
CA PHE A 254 5.43 17.95 -2.38
C PHE A 254 6.40 17.97 -3.55
N SER A 255 6.03 17.46 -4.73
CA SER A 255 6.86 17.53 -5.93
C SER A 255 7.10 18.97 -6.37
N HIS A 256 6.06 19.82 -6.41
CA HIS A 256 6.19 21.23 -6.79
C HIS A 256 7.00 22.03 -5.77
N SER A 257 6.78 21.84 -4.46
CA SER A 257 7.56 22.53 -3.41
C SER A 257 9.00 22.01 -3.28
N SER A 258 9.29 20.81 -3.80
CA SER A 258 10.66 20.30 -3.93
C SER A 258 11.35 20.95 -5.12
N LEU A 259 10.67 21.01 -6.27
CA LEU A 259 11.12 21.70 -7.49
C LEU A 259 11.31 23.21 -7.27
N GLU A 260 10.39 23.89 -6.58
CA GLU A 260 10.51 25.30 -6.22
C GLU A 260 11.66 25.55 -5.25
N ARG A 261 11.92 24.64 -4.29
CA ARG A 261 13.10 24.73 -3.42
C ARG A 261 14.42 24.50 -4.17
N THR A 262 14.41 23.69 -5.23
CA THR A 262 15.56 23.57 -6.13
C THR A 262 15.76 24.83 -6.95
N LEU A 263 14.67 25.40 -7.51
CA LEU A 263 14.71 26.62 -8.32
C LEU A 263 14.98 27.91 -7.53
N SER A 264 14.67 27.95 -6.23
CA SER A 264 15.00 29.07 -5.34
C SER A 264 16.37 28.93 -4.65
N SER A 265 17.10 27.85 -4.94
CA SER A 265 18.49 27.65 -4.53
C SER A 265 19.51 28.11 -5.59
N ASP A 266 19.09 28.45 -6.80
CA ASP A 266 20.00 28.90 -7.87
C ASP A 266 20.08 30.43 -7.89
N GLY A 267 20.69 30.94 -6.84
CA GLY A 267 21.07 32.35 -6.70
C GLY A 267 22.55 32.49 -6.35
N ASN A 268 23.46 31.77 -7.01
CA ASN A 268 24.85 32.22 -7.17
C ASN A 268 25.64 31.41 -8.21
N SER A 269 26.06 32.09 -9.27
CA SER A 269 27.29 31.95 -10.07
C SER A 269 28.05 30.61 -10.13
N GLY A 270 28.30 30.14 -11.36
CA GLY A 270 29.45 29.26 -11.66
C GLY A 270 29.31 28.56 -13.01
N GLU A 271 29.85 29.18 -14.07
CA GLU A 271 30.09 28.56 -15.37
C GLU A 271 30.83 27.23 -15.23
N TYR A 272 30.36 26.16 -15.88
CA TYR A 272 31.23 25.14 -16.48
C TYR A 272 30.51 24.45 -17.65
N SER A 273 30.97 24.79 -18.85
CA SER A 273 30.64 24.14 -20.11
C SER A 273 31.22 22.73 -20.16
N TYR A 274 30.43 21.74 -20.61
CA TYR A 274 30.98 20.53 -21.21
C TYR A 274 30.31 20.24 -22.56
N VAL A 275 31.20 20.13 -23.54
CA VAL A 275 30.99 19.91 -24.96
C VAL A 275 30.62 18.44 -25.22
N ILE A 276 29.60 18.24 -26.05
CA ILE A 276 29.22 16.95 -26.63
C ILE A 276 30.10 16.70 -27.85
N THR A 277 30.72 15.52 -27.94
CA THR A 277 31.14 14.97 -29.24
C THR A 277 31.00 13.45 -29.25
N GLN A 278 30.13 13.01 -30.17
CA GLN A 278 29.95 11.71 -30.86
C GLN A 278 29.95 10.42 -30.06
#